data_AF-A0A2M4DQ97-F1
#
_entry.id   AF-A0A2M4DQ97-F1
#
_cell.length_a   1.000
_cell.length_b   1.000
_cell.length_c   1.000
_cell.angle_alpha   90.00
_cell.angle_beta   90.00
_cell.angle_gamma   90.00
#
_symmetry.space_group_name_H-M   'P 1'
#
loop_
_entity.id
_entity.type
_entity.pdbx_description
1 polymer ?
#
loop_
_entity_poly.entity_id
_entity_poly.type
_entity_poly.pdbx_seq_one_letter_code
_entity_poly.pdbx_strand_id
1 'polypeptide(L)'
;MYPFRYSLVYIPILPASLLEVLSMPTTFIMGIHSSLRSEISEILDVIVADLDGGSIHIPESLVPPVARLPTSLWDSTENALRMVLHPELALADLAFPSAQSHAYHHHLLHHPLPAHLHLYCLVNKSTVNANAVAAATRQRLRPLRLPMDRPMGTVFASSATT
;
A
#
# COMPACT_ATOMS: atom_id res chain seq x y z
N MET A 1 -2.05 6.03 3.57
CA MET A 1 -1.52 5.89 2.20
C MET A 1 -0.97 7.25 1.75
N TYR A 2 0.24 7.64 2.16
CA TYR A 2 0.74 8.99 1.89
C TYR A 2 0.68 9.35 0.39
N PRO A 3 0.24 10.57 0.01
CA PRO A 3 -0.25 11.66 0.85
C PRO A 3 -1.74 11.53 1.27
N PHE A 4 -2.43 10.50 0.80
CA PHE A 4 -3.82 10.20 1.14
C PHE A 4 -4.01 9.62 2.56
N ARG A 5 -5.15 9.97 3.15
CA ARG A 5 -5.59 9.44 4.44
C ARG A 5 -6.69 8.40 4.21
N TYR A 6 -6.57 7.27 4.90
CA TYR A 6 -7.66 6.31 5.00
C TYR A 6 -8.66 6.85 6.04
N SER A 7 -9.92 6.99 5.65
CA SER A 7 -10.95 7.67 6.46
C SER A 7 -12.06 6.74 6.93
N LEU A 8 -11.90 5.42 6.73
CA LEU A 8 -12.85 4.39 7.11
C LEU A 8 -12.34 3.70 8.38
N VAL A 9 -12.97 2.59 8.79
CA VAL A 9 -12.65 1.95 10.08
C VAL A 9 -11.24 1.37 10.05
N TYR A 10 -10.36 1.85 10.94
CA TYR A 10 -8.98 1.37 11.08
C TYR A 10 -8.70 1.00 12.53
N ILE A 11 -8.52 -0.28 12.80
CA ILE A 11 -8.23 -0.81 14.15
C ILE A 11 -6.92 -1.62 14.08
N PRO A 12 -5.76 -1.04 14.43
CA PRO A 12 -4.48 -1.72 14.31
C PRO A 12 -4.40 -3.09 14.98
N ILE A 13 -5.07 -3.25 16.13
CA ILE A 13 -5.21 -4.51 16.86
C ILE A 13 -6.63 -4.55 17.44
N LEU A 14 -7.47 -5.46 16.94
CA LEU A 14 -8.84 -5.68 17.39
C LEU A 14 -8.85 -6.52 18.67
N PRO A 15 -9.43 -6.02 19.78
CA PRO A 15 -9.62 -6.82 20.99
C PRO A 15 -10.56 -8.01 20.74
N ALA A 16 -10.30 -9.13 21.41
CA ALA A 16 -11.13 -10.33 21.30
C ALA A 16 -12.61 -10.08 21.64
N SER A 17 -12.89 -9.17 22.57
CA SER A 17 -14.25 -8.80 22.96
C SER A 17 -15.07 -8.08 21.88
N LEU A 18 -14.44 -7.66 20.78
CA LEU A 18 -15.06 -6.91 19.68
C LEU A 18 -15.05 -7.68 18.35
N LEU A 19 -14.89 -9.01 18.38
CA LEU A 19 -14.90 -9.82 17.15
C LEU A 19 -16.19 -9.70 16.34
N GLU A 20 -17.32 -9.40 16.98
CA GLU A 20 -18.61 -9.16 16.31
C GLU A 20 -18.54 -8.05 15.25
N VAL A 21 -17.62 -7.09 15.41
CA VAL A 21 -17.43 -5.99 14.45
C VAL A 21 -16.99 -6.49 13.07
N LEU A 22 -16.40 -7.68 12.97
CA LEU A 22 -15.98 -8.26 11.69
C LEU A 22 -17.17 -8.59 10.76
N SER A 23 -18.36 -8.76 11.34
CA SER A 23 -19.62 -8.97 10.59
C SER A 23 -20.23 -7.68 10.05
N MET A 24 -19.70 -6.51 10.43
CA MET A 24 -20.24 -5.22 10.00
C MET A 24 -20.05 -5.03 8.49
N PRO A 25 -21.05 -4.47 7.79
CA PRO A 25 -20.97 -4.25 6.33
C PRO A 25 -20.02 -3.10 5.95
N THR A 26 -19.54 -2.34 6.93
CA THR A 26 -18.66 -1.18 6.72
C THR A 26 -17.26 -1.63 6.31
N THR A 27 -16.66 -0.88 5.40
CA THR A 27 -15.24 -1.03 5.03
C THR A 27 -14.33 -0.88 6.25
N PHE A 28 -13.39 -1.81 6.42
CA PHE A 28 -12.42 -1.76 7.49
C PHE A 28 -11.03 -2.27 7.08
N ILE A 29 -10.04 -1.85 7.86
CA ILE A 29 -8.72 -2.47 7.97
C ILE A 29 -8.50 -2.77 9.45
N MET A 30 -8.30 -4.03 9.81
CA MET A 30 -8.10 -4.45 11.21
C MET A 30 -6.94 -5.43 11.35
N GLY A 31 -6.18 -5.32 12.44
CA GLY A 31 -5.22 -6.35 12.83
C GLY A 31 -5.84 -7.30 13.86
N ILE A 32 -5.58 -8.60 13.77
CA ILE A 32 -6.07 -9.60 14.75
C ILE A 32 -4.94 -10.53 15.17
N HIS A 33 -4.84 -10.78 16.47
CA HIS A 33 -3.84 -11.69 17.01
C HIS A 33 -4.07 -13.14 16.55
N SER A 34 -2.98 -13.88 16.29
CA SER A 34 -3.03 -15.21 15.70
C SER A 34 -3.78 -16.26 16.56
N SER A 35 -3.94 -16.00 17.86
CA SER A 35 -4.75 -16.83 18.76
C SER A 35 -6.23 -16.90 18.38
N LEU A 36 -6.73 -15.93 17.60
CA LEU A 36 -8.13 -15.85 17.16
C LEU A 36 -8.33 -16.36 15.72
N ARG A 37 -7.32 -17.02 15.14
CA ARG A 37 -7.35 -17.51 13.75
C ARG A 37 -8.56 -18.39 13.42
N SER A 38 -8.99 -19.23 14.36
CA SER A 38 -10.17 -20.08 14.19
C SER A 38 -11.44 -19.25 13.96
N GLU A 39 -11.62 -18.19 14.74
CA GLU A 39 -12.77 -17.27 14.66
C GLU A 39 -12.80 -16.52 13.32
N ILE A 40 -11.64 -16.22 12.75
CA ILE A 40 -11.52 -15.51 11.46
C ILE A 40 -11.86 -16.42 10.27
N SER A 41 -11.59 -17.73 10.40
CA SER A 41 -11.72 -18.68 9.29
C SER A 41 -13.18 -18.85 8.82
N GLU A 42 -14.15 -18.46 9.66
CA GLU A 42 -15.58 -18.51 9.37
C GLU A 42 -16.07 -17.30 8.57
N ILE A 43 -15.23 -16.27 8.36
CA ILE A 43 -15.63 -15.03 7.71
C ILE A 43 -15.43 -15.12 6.20
N LEU A 44 -16.53 -15.18 5.44
CA LEU A 44 -16.53 -15.44 4.00
C LEU A 44 -16.15 -14.24 3.11
N ASP A 45 -16.20 -13.00 3.63
CA ASP A 45 -16.11 -11.78 2.80
C ASP A 45 -14.91 -10.86 3.13
N VAL A 46 -13.83 -11.44 3.68
CA VAL A 46 -12.67 -10.69 4.13
C VAL A 46 -11.38 -11.24 3.50
N ILE A 47 -10.57 -10.34 2.96
CA ILE A 47 -9.18 -10.61 2.57
C ILE A 47 -8.35 -10.74 3.84
N VAL A 48 -7.63 -11.84 3.96
CA VAL A 48 -6.77 -12.13 5.12
C VAL A 48 -5.32 -12.11 4.66
N ALA A 49 -4.50 -11.23 5.22
CA ALA A 49 -3.05 -11.28 5.07
C ALA A 49 -2.43 -11.88 6.33
N ASP A 50 -1.79 -13.05 6.17
CA ASP A 50 -0.97 -13.70 7.19
C ASP A 50 0.42 -13.06 7.18
N LEU A 51 0.71 -12.25 8.20
CA LEU A 51 1.98 -11.54 8.30
C LEU A 51 3.13 -12.44 8.78
N ASP A 52 2.81 -13.58 9.39
CA ASP A 52 3.79 -14.56 9.87
C ASP A 52 4.18 -15.54 8.76
N GLY A 53 3.18 -16.03 8.03
CA GLY A 53 3.35 -16.98 6.92
C GLY A 53 3.64 -16.31 5.57
N GLY A 54 3.47 -14.99 5.46
CA GLY A 54 3.69 -14.25 4.21
C GLY A 54 2.69 -14.58 3.11
N SER A 55 1.44 -14.90 3.46
CA SER A 55 0.40 -15.31 2.51
C SER A 55 -0.80 -14.38 2.53
N ILE A 56 -1.52 -14.30 1.40
CA ILE A 56 -2.75 -13.53 1.28
C ILE A 56 -3.85 -14.48 0.79
N HIS A 57 -4.90 -14.61 1.59
CA HIS A 57 -6.12 -15.32 1.24
C HIS A 57 -7.18 -14.33 0.78
N ILE A 58 -7.66 -14.51 -0.45
CA ILE A 58 -8.71 -13.70 -1.06
C ILE A 58 -9.94 -14.60 -1.22
N PRO A 59 -11.10 -14.26 -0.64
CA PRO A 59 -12.28 -15.10 -0.72
C PRO A 59 -12.88 -15.14 -2.14
N GLU A 60 -13.44 -16.28 -2.53
CA GLU A 60 -14.07 -16.48 -3.84
C GLU A 60 -15.32 -15.61 -4.06
N SER A 61 -15.97 -15.17 -2.97
CA SER A 61 -17.10 -14.23 -3.02
C SER A 61 -16.70 -12.84 -3.54
N LEU A 62 -15.39 -12.59 -3.67
CA LEU A 62 -14.78 -11.36 -4.13
C LEU A 62 -14.28 -11.48 -5.58
N VAL A 63 -15.18 -11.67 -6.53
CA VAL A 63 -14.89 -11.64 -7.98
C VAL A 63 -15.82 -10.58 -8.62
N PRO A 64 -15.41 -9.65 -9.54
CA PRO A 64 -14.10 -9.32 -10.16
C PRO A 64 -13.73 -7.79 -10.15
N PRO A 65 -12.66 -7.33 -10.84
CA PRO A 65 -11.25 -7.64 -10.59
C PRO A 65 -10.73 -6.84 -9.38
N VAL A 66 -9.81 -7.41 -8.59
CA VAL A 66 -8.95 -6.60 -7.72
C VAL A 66 -8.33 -5.53 -8.60
N ALA A 67 -8.48 -4.26 -8.24
CA ALA A 67 -7.94 -3.16 -9.04
C ALA A 67 -6.44 -3.39 -9.26
N ARG A 68 -6.06 -3.73 -10.48
CA ARG A 68 -4.66 -3.97 -10.85
C ARG A 68 -4.02 -2.64 -11.17
N LEU A 69 -2.80 -2.45 -10.68
CA LEU A 69 -1.98 -1.36 -11.17
C LEU A 69 -1.69 -1.56 -12.67
N PRO A 70 -1.54 -0.47 -13.45
CA PRO A 70 -0.97 -0.54 -14.78
C PRO A 70 0.37 -1.28 -14.75
N THR A 71 0.64 -2.12 -15.75
CA THR A 71 1.79 -3.04 -15.79
C THR A 71 3.12 -2.32 -15.54
N SER A 72 3.34 -1.15 -16.15
CA SER A 72 4.58 -0.39 -15.94
C SER A 72 4.79 0.06 -14.50
N LEU A 73 3.70 0.44 -13.80
CA LEU A 73 3.75 0.80 -12.39
C LEU A 73 3.94 -0.43 -11.51
N TRP A 74 3.31 -1.55 -11.88
CA TRP A 74 3.48 -2.83 -11.18
C TRP A 74 4.95 -3.26 -11.23
N ASP A 75 5.52 -3.42 -12.43
CA ASP A 75 6.87 -3.92 -12.63
C ASP A 75 7.91 -3.03 -11.93
N SER A 76 7.77 -1.71 -12.07
CA SER A 76 8.65 -0.74 -11.43
C SER A 76 8.58 -0.82 -9.90
N THR A 77 7.38 -0.91 -9.34
CA THR A 77 7.18 -0.98 -7.88
C THR A 77 7.64 -2.32 -7.32
N GLU A 78 7.32 -3.42 -7.99
CA GLU A 78 7.75 -4.77 -7.61
C GLU A 78 9.28 -4.85 -7.61
N ASN A 79 9.93 -4.35 -8.66
CA ASN A 79 11.38 -4.33 -8.74
C ASN A 79 12.00 -3.48 -7.63
N ALA A 80 11.48 -2.27 -7.40
CA ALA A 80 11.98 -1.40 -6.34
C ALA A 80 11.86 -2.04 -4.95
N LEU A 81 10.72 -2.68 -4.64
CA LEU A 81 10.52 -3.39 -3.38
C LEU A 81 11.42 -4.63 -3.27
N ARG A 82 11.57 -5.39 -4.35
CA ARG A 82 12.45 -6.57 -4.39
C ARG A 82 13.89 -6.21 -4.10
N MET A 83 14.40 -5.10 -4.65
CA MET A 83 15.76 -4.61 -4.37
C MET A 83 15.96 -4.13 -2.93
N VAL A 84 14.91 -3.66 -2.26
CA VAL A 84 14.96 -3.29 -0.84
C VAL A 84 14.97 -4.54 0.05
N LEU A 85 14.15 -5.55 -0.28
CA LEU A 85 14.05 -6.79 0.50
C LEU A 85 15.25 -7.72 0.27
N HIS A 86 15.82 -7.71 -0.94
CA HIS A 86 16.90 -8.57 -1.38
C HIS A 86 18.01 -7.75 -2.06
N PRO A 87 18.76 -6.93 -1.31
CA PRO A 87 19.84 -6.12 -1.89
C PRO A 87 20.94 -6.95 -2.55
N GLU A 88 21.13 -8.20 -2.14
CA GLU A 88 22.05 -9.17 -2.73
C GLU A 88 21.75 -9.47 -4.20
N LEU A 89 20.50 -9.29 -4.64
CA LEU A 89 20.15 -9.46 -6.05
C LEU A 89 20.83 -8.44 -6.96
N ALA A 90 21.31 -7.31 -6.41
CA ALA A 90 22.12 -6.35 -7.17
C ALA A 90 23.43 -6.96 -7.71
N LEU A 91 23.91 -8.00 -7.03
CA LEU A 91 25.14 -8.70 -7.35
C LEU A 91 24.88 -10.09 -7.95
N ALA A 92 23.62 -10.50 -8.12
CA ALA A 92 23.28 -11.83 -8.62
C ALA A 92 23.88 -12.11 -10.02
N ASP A 93 24.00 -11.08 -10.85
CA ASP A 93 24.63 -11.17 -12.17
C ASP A 93 26.13 -11.49 -12.11
N LEU A 94 26.78 -11.24 -10.96
CA LEU A 94 28.19 -11.57 -10.70
C LEU A 94 28.37 -12.97 -10.10
N ALA A 95 27.29 -13.68 -9.75
CA ALA A 95 27.36 -15.02 -9.16
C ALA A 95 27.86 -16.08 -10.16
N PHE A 96 27.76 -15.80 -11.46
CA PHE A 96 28.29 -16.65 -12.51
C PHE A 96 29.61 -16.06 -13.01
N PRO A 97 30.78 -16.60 -12.61
CA PRO A 97 32.05 -16.15 -13.14
C PRO A 97 32.06 -16.41 -14.66
N SER A 98 32.50 -15.41 -15.43
CA SER A 98 32.67 -15.47 -16.88
C SER A 98 33.82 -16.41 -17.27
N ALA A 99 33.68 -17.71 -17.08
CA ALA A 99 34.64 -18.78 -17.45
C ALA A 99 36.11 -18.60 -17.00
N GLN A 100 36.47 -17.53 -16.28
CA GLN A 100 37.85 -17.19 -15.90
C GLN A 100 37.87 -16.43 -14.58
N SER A 101 37.55 -17.10 -13.47
CA SER A 101 38.19 -16.79 -12.19
C SER A 101 37.91 -17.90 -11.20
N HIS A 102 38.97 -18.65 -10.87
CA HIS A 102 38.96 -19.63 -9.81
C HIS A 102 39.00 -18.94 -8.43
N ALA A 103 38.18 -19.48 -7.53
CA ALA A 103 38.27 -19.39 -6.07
C ALA A 103 38.01 -18.03 -5.43
N TYR A 104 36.76 -17.82 -4.96
CA TYR A 104 36.53 -17.26 -3.63
C TYR A 104 35.37 -17.97 -2.93
N HIS A 105 35.67 -18.38 -1.70
CA HIS A 105 34.76 -18.96 -0.72
C HIS A 105 34.13 -17.79 0.04
N HIS A 106 32.80 -17.67 0.08
CA HIS A 106 32.17 -16.84 1.10
C HIS A 106 30.88 -17.47 1.61
N HIS A 107 30.92 -17.78 2.90
CA HIS A 107 29.92 -18.44 3.70
C HIS A 107 28.72 -17.50 3.88
N LEU A 108 27.58 -17.83 3.27
CA LEU A 108 26.32 -17.12 3.46
C LEU A 108 25.67 -17.60 4.75
N LEU A 109 25.82 -16.82 5.82
CA LEU A 109 25.07 -16.98 7.06
C LEU A 109 23.63 -16.52 6.82
N HIS A 110 22.70 -17.47 6.75
CA HIS A 110 21.27 -17.18 6.81
C HIS A 110 20.90 -16.70 8.23
N HIS A 111 20.89 -15.37 8.40
CA HIS A 111 19.87 -14.61 9.12
C HIS A 111 18.44 -15.19 9.13
N PRO A 112 17.91 -15.92 10.13
CA PRO A 112 16.46 -16.06 10.24
C PRO A 112 15.89 -14.69 10.65
N LEU A 113 14.93 -14.18 9.89
CA LEU A 113 14.18 -12.97 10.26
C LEU A 113 13.48 -13.21 11.61
N PRO A 114 13.79 -12.43 12.66
CA PRO A 114 13.10 -12.56 13.93
C PRO A 114 11.84 -11.68 13.90
N ALA A 115 10.67 -12.32 13.83
CA ALA A 115 9.45 -11.93 14.55
C ALA A 115 8.28 -12.70 13.93
N HIS A 116 7.78 -13.70 14.65
CA HIS A 116 6.36 -14.02 14.54
C HIS A 116 5.62 -12.79 15.09
N LEU A 117 5.08 -11.95 14.20
CA LEU A 117 4.21 -10.83 14.54
C LEU A 117 2.89 -11.30 15.16
N HIS A 118 2.55 -12.60 15.07
CA HIS A 118 1.34 -13.19 15.62
C HIS A 118 0.09 -12.39 15.21
N LEU A 119 0.04 -11.89 13.97
CA LEU A 119 -0.98 -10.94 13.55
C LEU A 119 -1.44 -11.18 12.11
N TYR A 120 -2.77 -11.17 11.94
CA TYR A 120 -3.46 -11.14 10.66
C TYR A 120 -3.91 -9.72 10.35
N CYS A 121 -3.78 -9.27 9.11
CA CYS A 121 -4.44 -8.05 8.62
C CYS A 121 -5.70 -8.43 7.82
N LEU A 122 -6.84 -7.86 8.21
CA LEU A 122 -8.14 -8.13 7.62
C LEU A 122 -8.68 -6.92 6.84
N VAL A 123 -9.17 -7.18 5.63
CA VAL A 123 -9.79 -6.17 4.76
C VAL A 123 -11.09 -6.71 4.16
N ASN A 124 -12.24 -6.13 4.49
CA ASN A 124 -13.55 -6.60 3.98
C ASN A 124 -13.80 -6.20 2.52
N LYS A 125 -14.59 -7.01 1.81
CA LYS A 125 -15.17 -6.77 0.48
C LYS A 125 -15.67 -5.35 0.21
N SER A 126 -16.35 -4.69 1.14
CA SER A 126 -16.81 -3.31 0.96
C SER A 126 -15.66 -2.32 0.65
N THR A 127 -14.44 -2.61 1.14
CA THR A 127 -13.21 -1.85 0.87
C THR A 127 -12.77 -1.94 -0.59
N VAL A 128 -12.96 -3.11 -1.18
CA VAL A 128 -12.52 -3.44 -2.54
C VAL A 128 -13.40 -2.73 -3.55
N ASN A 129 -14.71 -2.69 -3.30
CA ASN A 129 -15.68 -2.03 -4.18
C ASN A 129 -15.67 -0.49 -4.02
N ALA A 130 -15.36 0.04 -2.82
CA ALA A 130 -15.26 1.48 -2.59
C ALA A 130 -14.11 2.16 -3.37
N ASN A 131 -13.01 1.43 -3.65
CA ASN A 131 -11.91 1.96 -4.44
C ASN A 131 -12.24 2.13 -5.94
N ALA A 132 -13.16 1.33 -6.48
CA ALA A 132 -13.65 1.52 -7.85
C ALA A 132 -14.46 2.83 -7.99
N VAL A 133 -15.26 3.17 -6.97
CA VAL A 133 -16.11 4.37 -6.98
C VAL A 133 -15.33 5.64 -6.58
N ALA A 134 -14.39 5.55 -5.62
CA ALA A 134 -13.59 6.70 -5.19
C ALA A 134 -12.56 7.15 -6.24
N ALA A 135 -12.01 6.23 -7.03
CA ALA A 135 -11.14 6.56 -8.16
C ALA A 135 -11.90 7.24 -9.31
N ALA A 136 -13.14 6.80 -9.58
CA ALA A 136 -14.00 7.39 -10.62
C ALA A 136 -14.55 8.78 -10.23
N THR A 137 -14.77 9.04 -8.94
CA THR A 137 -15.43 10.28 -8.48
C THR A 137 -14.44 11.45 -8.25
N ARG A 138 -13.12 11.22 -8.28
CA ARG A 138 -12.11 12.29 -8.13
C ARG A 138 -11.60 12.91 -9.44
N GLN A 139 -11.93 12.36 -10.61
CA GLN A 139 -11.60 12.98 -11.90
C GLN A 139 -12.61 14.04 -12.38
N ARG A 140 -13.71 14.24 -11.66
CA ARG A 140 -14.61 15.39 -11.86
C ARG A 140 -14.63 16.20 -10.58
N LEU A 141 -13.79 17.24 -10.49
CA LEU A 141 -14.12 18.56 -9.91
C LEU A 141 -12.88 19.48 -9.83
N ARG A 142 -12.69 20.26 -10.91
CA ARG A 142 -12.49 21.73 -10.98
C ARG A 142 -11.31 22.13 -11.88
N PRO A 143 -11.56 22.96 -12.92
CA PRO A 143 -10.49 23.55 -13.73
C PRO A 143 -9.67 24.52 -12.88
N LEU A 144 -8.34 24.50 -13.07
CA LEU A 144 -7.41 25.49 -12.54
C LEU A 144 -7.86 26.89 -13.04
N ARG A 145 -8.44 27.68 -12.14
CA ARG A 145 -8.70 29.11 -12.39
C ARG A 145 -7.46 29.86 -11.90
N LEU A 146 -6.60 30.28 -12.83
CA LEU A 146 -5.50 31.20 -12.53
C LEU A 146 -6.10 32.53 -12.01
N PRO A 147 -5.62 33.06 -10.88
CA PRO A 147 -6.03 34.38 -10.44
C PRO A 147 -5.32 35.44 -11.31
N MET A 148 -6.08 36.07 -12.20
CA MET A 148 -5.79 37.40 -12.71
C MET A 148 -6.20 38.40 -11.61
N ASP A 149 -5.23 39.05 -10.97
CA ASP A 149 -5.49 40.21 -10.13
C ASP A 149 -4.63 41.41 -10.55
N ARG A 150 -5.27 42.22 -11.40
CA ARG A 150 -5.52 43.67 -11.33
C ARG A 150 -4.37 44.71 -11.32
N PRO A 151 -4.64 45.90 -11.91
CA PRO A 151 -3.65 46.93 -12.20
C PRO A 151 -3.29 47.77 -10.97
N MET A 152 -2.02 48.12 -10.86
CA MET A 152 -1.46 48.99 -9.83
C MET A 152 -1.87 50.45 -10.08
N GLY A 153 -2.48 51.05 -9.06
CA GLY A 153 -2.96 52.43 -9.07
C GLY A 153 -1.84 53.46 -9.18
N THR A 154 -2.22 54.55 -9.84
CA THR A 154 -1.52 55.81 -10.05
C THR A 154 -0.88 56.37 -8.77
N VAL A 155 0.41 56.73 -8.85
CA VAL A 155 1.04 57.69 -7.93
C VAL A 155 1.59 58.83 -8.78
N PHE A 156 1.01 60.01 -8.57
CA PHE A 156 1.47 61.31 -9.07
C PHE A 156 2.70 61.74 -8.25
N ALA A 157 3.80 62.13 -8.92
CA ALA A 157 4.81 63.04 -8.35
C ALA A 157 5.67 63.69 -9.44
N SER A 158 5.33 64.95 -9.73
CA SER A 158 6.20 66.13 -9.79
C SER A 158 7.48 66.18 -10.65
N SER A 159 7.55 67.32 -11.35
CA SER A 159 8.71 68.21 -11.58
C SER A 159 9.46 68.14 -12.93
N ALA A 160 9.27 69.24 -13.70
CA ALA A 160 10.26 70.16 -14.28
C ALA A 160 11.31 69.58 -15.26
N THR A 161 11.77 70.22 -16.33
CA THR A 161 12.05 71.64 -16.59
C THR A 161 12.38 71.81 -18.08
N THR A 162 12.05 72.99 -18.63
CA THR A 162 12.58 73.68 -19.83
C THR A 162 12.33 73.08 -21.22
#